data_AF-A0A3M1TX44-F1
#
_entry.id   AF-A0A3M1TX44-F1
#
_cell.length_a   1.000
_cell.length_b   1.000
_cell.length_c   1.000
_cell.angle_alpha   90.00
_cell.angle_beta   90.00
_cell.angle_gamma   90.00
#
_symmetry.space_group_name_H-M   'P 1'
#
loop_
_entity.id
_entity.type
_entity.pdbx_description
1 polymer ?
#
loop_
_entity_poly.entity_id
_entity_poly.type
_entity_poly.pdbx_seq_one_letter_code
_entity_poly.pdbx_strand_id
1 'polypeptide(L)' 'MEQECCKHGQPAPRDILRALGESQGGTGRHKCAVCAYAEGYRAGFEAGLRAARATARQAQTGKVARGE' A
#
# COMPACT_ATOMS: atom_id res chain seq x y z
N MET A 1 9.76 14.05 5.94
CA MET A 1 8.90 13.78 4.77
C MET A 1 7.70 14.69 4.85
N GLU A 2 7.59 15.63 3.92
CA GLU A 2 6.46 16.54 3.88
C GLU A 2 5.29 15.87 3.13
N GLN A 3 4.07 16.04 3.64
CA GLN A 3 2.87 15.41 3.09
C GLN A 3 2.00 16.45 2.39
N GLU A 4 1.41 16.08 1.25
CA GLU A 4 0.39 16.85 0.55
C GLU A 4 -0.95 16.15 0.69
N CYS A 5 -2.00 16.92 1.01
CA CYS A 5 -3.37 16.43 1.10
C CYS A 5 -4.16 16.87 -0.13
N CYS A 6 -4.88 15.95 -0.77
CA CYS A 6 -5.79 16.31 -1.85
C CYS A 6 -7.12 16.87 -1.33
N LYS A 7 -7.96 17.39 -2.24
CA LYS A 7 -9.32 17.88 -1.92
C LYS A 7 -10.25 16.81 -1.35
N HIS A 8 -9.92 15.52 -1.52
CA HIS A 8 -10.65 14.39 -0.94
C HIS A 8 -10.12 13.98 0.45
N GLY A 9 -9.15 14.73 1.00
CA GLY A 9 -8.57 14.48 2.32
C GLY A 9 -7.57 13.32 2.39
N GLN A 10 -7.13 12.77 1.25
CA GLN A 10 -6.10 11.72 1.24
C GLN A 10 -4.70 12.33 1.34
N PRO A 11 -3.78 11.76 2.13
CA PRO A 11 -2.39 12.19 2.20
C PRO A 11 -1.48 11.39 1.26
N ALA A 12 -0.46 12.05 0.68
CA ALA A 12 0.66 11.37 0.04
C ALA A 12 1.97 12.17 0.19
N PRO A 13 3.14 11.51 0.16
CA PRO A 13 4.45 12.18 0.25
C PRO A 13 4.71 13.09 -0.96
N ARG A 14 5.06 14.34 -0.69
CA ARG A 14 5.29 15.36 -1.74
C ARG A 14 6.38 14.95 -2.72
N ASP A 15 7.49 14.45 -2.19
CA ASP A 15 8.66 14.10 -3.00
C ASP A 15 8.36 12.96 -3.97
N ILE A 16 7.54 11.98 -3.56
CA ILE A 16 7.11 10.87 -4.42
C ILE A 16 6.16 11.37 -5.50
N LEU A 17 5.19 12.23 -5.15
CA LEU A 17 4.27 12.80 -6.14
C LEU A 17 5.00 13.62 -7.21
N ARG A 18 6.01 14.41 -6.81
CA ARG A 18 6.83 15.21 -7.73
C ARG A 18 7.72 14.38 -8.63
N ALA A 19 8.09 13.18 -8.19
CA ALA A 19 8.87 12.23 -8.98
C ALA A 19 8.02 11.40 -9.95
N LEU A 20 6.68 11.54 -9.93
CA LEU A 20 5.83 10.88 -10.91
C LEU A 20 6.14 11.42 -12.31
N GLY A 21 6.34 10.49 -13.26
CA GLY A 21 6.53 10.84 -14.66
C GLY A 21 5.29 11.51 -15.26
N GLU A 22 5.45 12.00 -16.49
CA GLU A 22 4.32 12.55 -17.24
C GLU A 22 3.17 11.54 -17.35
N SER A 23 1.95 12.07 -17.45
CA SER A 23 0.78 11.21 -17.51
C SER A 23 0.76 10.44 -18.83
N GLN A 24 0.95 9.13 -18.75
CA GLN A 24 0.95 8.24 -19.93
C GLN A 24 -0.47 7.90 -20.44
N GLY A 25 -1.50 8.52 -19.87
CA GLY A 25 -2.91 8.18 -20.12
C GLY A 25 -3.57 8.92 -21.29
N GLY A 26 -2.85 9.79 -22.01
CA GLY A 26 -3.45 10.65 -23.03
C GLY A 26 -4.50 11.62 -22.45
N THR A 27 -5.40 12.12 -23.30
CA THR A 27 -6.46 13.06 -22.88
C THR A 27 -7.63 12.31 -22.24
N GLY A 28 -7.75 12.34 -20.91
CA GLY A 28 -8.85 11.73 -20.16
C GLY A 28 -8.99 12.30 -18.74
N ARG A 29 -10.04 11.90 -18.00
CA ARG A 29 -10.18 12.27 -16.57
C ARG A 29 -9.14 11.52 -15.74
N HIS A 30 -8.05 12.20 -15.40
CA HIS A 30 -7.01 11.61 -14.57
C HIS A 30 -7.53 11.36 -13.14
N LYS A 31 -7.27 10.15 -12.62
CA LYS A 31 -7.50 9.82 -11.21
C LYS A 31 -6.53 10.66 -10.36
N CYS A 32 -7.01 11.16 -9.22
CA CYS A 32 -6.21 11.94 -8.30
C CYS A 32 -4.99 11.12 -7.84
N ALA A 33 -3.77 11.56 -8.20
CA ALA A 33 -2.53 10.83 -7.89
C ALA A 33 -2.35 10.60 -6.38
N VAL A 34 -2.77 11.55 -5.55
CA VAL A 34 -2.75 11.44 -4.09
C VAL A 34 -3.69 10.32 -3.60
N CYS A 35 -4.91 10.24 -4.13
CA CYS A 35 -5.83 9.15 -3.77
C CYS A 35 -5.28 7.80 -4.23
N ALA A 36 -4.73 7.73 -5.44
CA ALA A 36 -4.13 6.51 -5.97
C ALA A 36 -2.96 6.02 -5.11
N TYR A 37 -2.09 6.93 -4.66
CA TYR A 37 -1.01 6.60 -3.73
C TYR A 37 -1.56 6.07 -2.39
N ALA A 38 -2.50 6.79 -1.76
CA ALA A 38 -3.05 6.41 -0.47
C ALA A 38 -3.73 5.02 -0.51
N GLU A 39 -4.51 4.75 -1.55
CA GLU A 39 -5.15 3.46 -1.76
C GLU A 39 -4.13 2.34 -1.98
N GLY A 40 -3.12 2.58 -2.83
CA GLY A 40 -2.05 1.62 -3.11
C GLY A 40 -1.22 1.28 -1.86
N TYR A 41 -0.86 2.30 -1.08
CA TYR A 41 -0.12 2.13 0.17
C TYR A 41 -0.90 1.27 1.17
N ARG A 42 -2.19 1.58 1.37
CA ARG A 42 -3.08 0.81 2.25
C ARG A 42 -3.20 -0.65 1.80
N ALA A 43 -3.44 -0.88 0.50
CA ALA A 43 -3.55 -2.22 -0.06
C ALA A 43 -2.26 -3.03 0.14
N GLY A 44 -1.10 -2.42 -0.11
CA GLY A 44 0.20 -3.06 0.12
C GLY A 44 0.44 -3.41 1.59
N PHE A 45 0.10 -2.50 2.51
CA PHE A 45 0.21 -2.74 3.95
C PHE A 45 -0.69 -3.87 4.42
N GLU A 46 -1.96 -3.88 4.01
CA GLU A 46 -2.91 -4.95 4.33
C GLU A 46 -2.46 -6.32 3.78
N ALA A 47 -1.97 -6.35 2.54
CA ALA A 47 -1.43 -7.56 1.93
C ALA A 47 -0.21 -8.09 2.69
N GLY A 48 0.73 -7.21 3.04
CA GLY A 48 1.90 -7.56 3.84
C GLY A 48 1.53 -8.10 5.22
N LEU A 49 0.58 -7.47 5.91
CA LEU A 49 0.07 -7.94 7.20
C LEU A 49 -0.61 -9.30 7.08
N ARG A 50 -1.39 -9.53 6.02
CA ARG A 50 -2.01 -10.83 5.75
C ARG A 50 -0.95 -11.91 5.51
N ALA A 51 0.09 -11.61 4.74
CA ALA A 51 1.19 -12.53 4.49
C ALA A 51 1.93 -12.88 5.79
N ALA A 52 2.29 -11.88 6.60
CA ALA A 52 2.95 -12.07 7.89
C ALA A 52 2.10 -12.89 8.88
N ARG A 53 0.78 -12.71 8.88
CA ARG A 53 -0.13 -13.52 9.70
C ARG A 53 -0.23 -14.97 9.21
N ALA A 54 -0.20 -15.19 7.89
CA ALA A 54 -0.22 -16.53 7.33
C ALA A 54 1.06 -17.30 7.68
N THR A 55 2.24 -16.67 7.59
CA THR A 55 3.50 -17.30 7.98
C THR A 55 3.55 -17.59 9.48
N ALA A 56 3.07 -16.68 10.33
CA ALA A 56 2.98 -16.90 11.77
C ALA A 56 2.06 -18.07 12.16
N ARG A 57 0.93 -18.24 11.45
CA ARG A 57 0.01 -19.38 11.66
C ARG A 57 0.66 -20.72 11.28
N GLN A 58 1.36 -20.78 10.14
CA GLN A 58 2.06 -21.99 9.70
C GLN A 58 3.17 -22.40 10.68
N ALA A 59 3.89 -21.43 11.26
CA ALA A 59 4.91 -21.69 12.27
C ALA A 59 4.32 -22.29 13.57
N GLN A 60 3.08 -21.95 13.93
CA GLN A 60 2.41 -22.50 15.11
C GLN A 60 1.88 -23.92 14.89
N THR A 61 1.38 -24.23 13.69
CA THR A 61 0.88 -25.58 13.36
C THR A 61 1.99 -26.65 13.30
N GLY A 62 3.26 -26.25 13.11
CA GLY A 62 4.40 -27.17 13.14
C GLY A 62 4.87 -27.59 14.54
N LYS A 63 4.37 -26.96 15.62
CA LYS A 63 4.85 -27.22 17.00
C LYS A 63 4.06 -28.28 17.77
N VAL A 64 2.90 -28.71 17.25
CA VAL A 64 2.02 -29.72 17.90
C VAL A 64 2.28 -31.16 17.44
N ALA A 65 3.16 -31.38 16.46
CA ALA A 65 3.40 -32.70 15.85
C ALA A 65 4.65 -33.45 16.38
N ARG A 66 5.27 -33.01 17.48
CA ARG A 66 6.43 -33.69 18.10
C ARG A 66 6.18 -33.92 19.59
N GLY A 67 5.38 -34.94 19.87
CA GLY A 67 5.17 -35.50 21.20
C GLY A 67 4.90 -36.98 21.04
N GLU A 68 5.97 -37.77 20.99
CA GLU A 68 6.00 -39.21 21.21
C GLU A 68 6.40 -39.48 22.68
#